data_AF-A0A9W6NSN9-F1
#
_entry.id   AF-A0A9W6NSN9-F1
#
_cell.length_a   1.000
_cell.length_b   1.000
_cell.length_c   1.000
_cell.angle_alpha   90.00
_cell.angle_beta   90.00
_cell.angle_gamma   90.00
#
_symmetry.space_group_name_H-M   'P 1'
#
loop_
_entity.id
_entity.type
_entity.pdbx_description
1 polymer ?
#
loop_
_entity_poly.entity_id
_entity_poly.type
_entity_poly.pdbx_seq_one_letter_code
_entity_poly.pdbx_strand_id
1 'polypeptide(L)'
;MTIRTTTPKVLDNPPVPVQAKLAATWASFMFLYIYVDYFHLYKPGAIDDLRAGVVFEFNISPTLLTMMLASVAIPAVMVMLSMTLPARANRNANLVVALLLIPYSAFNAVGASWAWASFYGLSIGLEVLLLAFILRSAWTWSRG
;
A
#
# COMPACT_ATOMS: atom_id res chain seq x y z
N MET A 1 32.31 -43.86 22.53
CA MET A 1 31.52 -43.16 21.49
C MET A 1 30.62 -42.17 22.24
N THR A 2 30.97 -40.88 22.27
CA THR A 2 30.22 -39.85 23.00
C THR A 2 29.24 -39.18 22.05
N ILE A 3 27.93 -39.35 22.30
CA ILE A 3 26.88 -38.69 21.54
C ILE A 3 26.84 -37.23 22.01
N ARG A 4 27.27 -36.31 21.14
CA ARG A 4 27.19 -34.87 21.38
C ARG A 4 25.77 -34.42 21.01
N THR A 5 24.91 -34.26 22.01
CA THR A 5 23.59 -33.66 21.81
C THR A 5 23.76 -32.16 21.67
N THR A 6 23.73 -31.65 20.44
CA THR A 6 23.66 -30.20 20.18
C THR A 6 22.26 -29.72 20.52
N THR A 7 22.10 -29.11 21.69
CA THR A 7 20.89 -28.38 22.08
C THR A 7 20.72 -27.19 21.13
N PRO A 8 19.58 -27.04 20.41
CA PRO A 8 19.33 -25.89 19.56
C PRO A 8 19.35 -24.62 20.40
N LYS A 9 20.09 -23.60 19.94
CA LYS A 9 20.13 -22.28 20.58
C LYS A 9 18.74 -21.65 20.39
N VAL A 10 18.03 -21.38 21.49
CA VAL A 10 16.67 -20.80 21.50
C VAL A 10 16.72 -19.29 21.18
N LEU A 11 17.24 -18.94 20.01
CA LEU A 11 17.05 -17.66 19.33
C LEU A 11 16.91 -17.91 17.81
N ASP A 12 16.14 -18.93 17.44
CA ASP A 12 15.74 -19.12 16.04
C ASP A 12 14.52 -18.22 15.78
N ASN A 13 14.74 -17.05 15.16
CA ASN A 13 13.64 -16.34 14.51
C ASN A 13 13.34 -17.11 13.21
N PRO A 14 12.22 -17.84 13.12
CA PRO A 14 11.87 -18.51 11.88
C PRO A 14 11.75 -17.46 10.75
N PRO A 15 12.12 -17.79 9.51
CA PRO A 15 12.02 -16.86 8.40
C PRO A 15 10.58 -16.39 8.24
N VAL A 16 10.38 -15.06 8.21
CA VAL A 16 9.05 -14.47 8.07
C VAL A 16 8.40 -14.96 6.76
N PRO A 17 7.19 -15.56 6.81
CA PRO A 17 6.48 -16.02 5.62
C PRO A 17 6.26 -14.88 4.61
N VAL A 18 6.31 -15.19 3.31
CA VAL A 18 6.10 -14.19 2.24
C VAL A 18 4.73 -13.51 2.39
N GLN A 19 3.71 -14.28 2.76
CA GLN A 19 2.36 -13.80 3.07
C GLN A 19 2.38 -12.68 4.11
N ALA A 20 3.10 -12.87 5.22
CA ALA A 20 3.21 -11.89 6.29
C ALA A 20 3.97 -10.63 5.83
N LYS A 21 5.01 -10.79 5.00
CA LYS A 21 5.69 -9.64 4.39
C LYS A 21 4.74 -8.84 3.50
N LEU A 22 4.01 -9.50 2.61
CA LEU A 22 3.04 -8.85 1.72
C LEU A 22 1.94 -8.15 2.51
N ALA A 23 1.34 -8.81 3.50
CA ALA A 23 0.31 -8.22 4.36
C ALA A 23 0.83 -7.01 5.13
N ALA A 24 2.03 -7.10 5.71
CA ALA A 24 2.67 -5.98 6.39
C ALA A 24 2.94 -4.81 5.44
N THR A 25 3.42 -5.08 4.22
CA THR A 25 3.67 -4.02 3.23
C THR A 25 2.38 -3.36 2.77
N TRP A 26 1.29 -4.11 2.54
CA TRP A 26 -0.03 -3.52 2.24
C TRP A 26 -0.56 -2.67 3.40
N ALA A 27 -0.38 -3.12 4.64
CA ALA A 27 -0.78 -2.34 5.81
C ALA A 27 0.05 -1.05 5.93
N SER A 28 1.37 -1.12 5.72
CA SER A 28 2.24 0.07 5.66
C SER A 28 1.83 1.02 4.54
N PHE A 29 1.51 0.50 3.35
CA PHE A 29 1.01 1.30 2.22
C PHE A 29 -0.30 1.99 2.59
N MET A 30 -1.26 1.26 3.16
CA MET A 30 -2.54 1.82 3.63
C MET A 30 -2.35 2.93 4.66
N PHE A 31 -1.48 2.73 5.66
CA PHE A 31 -1.24 3.76 6.66
C PHE A 31 -0.62 5.01 6.04
N LEU A 32 0.38 4.85 5.16
CA LEU A 32 0.98 5.97 4.46
C LEU A 32 -0.07 6.71 3.62
N TYR A 33 -0.84 5.98 2.82
CA TYR A 33 -1.87 6.51 1.93
C TYR A 33 -2.91 7.33 2.70
N ILE A 34 -3.42 6.80 3.82
CA ILE A 34 -4.37 7.52 4.68
C ILE A 34 -3.76 8.82 5.21
N TYR A 35 -2.50 8.83 5.62
CA TYR A 35 -1.85 10.04 6.10
C TYR A 35 -1.57 11.05 4.99
N VAL A 36 -1.30 10.60 3.76
CA VAL A 36 -1.18 11.49 2.59
C VAL A 36 -2.49 12.21 2.33
N ASP A 37 -3.62 11.48 2.31
CA ASP A 37 -4.96 12.07 2.19
C ASP A 37 -5.28 13.00 3.36
N TYR A 38 -4.93 12.60 4.57
CA TYR A 38 -5.14 13.41 5.77
C TYR A 38 -4.35 14.72 5.73
N PHE A 39 -3.09 14.70 5.31
CA PHE A 39 -2.28 15.92 5.17
C PHE A 39 -2.70 16.78 3.98
N HIS A 40 -3.35 16.21 2.95
CA HIS A 40 -3.94 17.00 1.89
C HIS A 40 -4.96 18.02 2.44
N LEU A 41 -5.71 17.66 3.48
CA LEU A 41 -6.65 18.57 4.16
C LEU A 41 -5.96 19.79 4.78
N TYR A 42 -4.65 19.73 5.04
CA TYR A 42 -3.92 20.86 5.62
C TYR A 42 -3.45 21.87 4.56
N LYS A 43 -3.56 21.52 3.28
CA LYS A 43 -3.19 22.43 2.19
C LYS A 43 -4.17 23.61 2.16
N PRO A 44 -3.70 24.85 1.93
CA PRO A 44 -4.57 26.01 1.80
C PRO A 44 -5.66 25.77 0.75
N GLY A 45 -6.90 26.14 1.08
CA GLY A 45 -8.07 25.95 0.23
C GLY A 45 -8.79 24.60 0.42
N ALA A 46 -8.09 23.52 0.79
CA ALA A 46 -8.69 22.17 0.81
C ALA A 46 -9.89 22.03 1.77
N ILE A 47 -9.81 22.62 2.98
CA ILE A 47 -10.94 22.62 3.92
C ILE A 47 -12.10 23.51 3.45
N ASP A 48 -11.79 24.62 2.79
CA ASP A 48 -12.82 25.54 2.29
C ASP A 48 -13.58 24.92 1.11
N ASP A 49 -12.86 24.25 0.19
CA ASP A 49 -13.46 23.46 -0.88
C ASP A 49 -14.35 22.34 -0.31
N LEU A 50 -13.86 21.62 0.70
CA LEU A 50 -14.64 20.56 1.36
C LEU A 50 -15.94 21.11 1.97
N ARG A 51 -15.89 22.29 2.59
CA ARG A 51 -17.08 23.00 3.12
C ARG A 51 -18.02 23.46 2.00
N ALA A 52 -17.49 23.78 0.83
CA ALA A 52 -18.26 24.11 -0.36
C ALA A 52 -18.81 22.86 -1.08
N GLY A 53 -18.54 21.66 -0.57
CA GLY A 53 -19.00 20.40 -1.16
C GLY A 53 -18.15 19.92 -2.34
N VAL A 54 -16.88 20.32 -2.40
CA VAL A 54 -15.93 19.96 -3.46
C VAL A 54 -14.73 19.21 -2.86
N VAL A 55 -14.24 18.18 -3.54
CA VAL A 55 -12.96 17.53 -3.23
C VAL A 55 -12.13 17.45 -4.51
N PHE A 56 -10.90 17.94 -4.45
CA PHE A 56 -10.03 18.14 -5.61
C PHE A 56 -10.67 19.06 -6.67
N GLU A 57 -11.39 18.50 -7.65
CA GLU A 57 -12.10 19.23 -8.71
C GLU A 57 -13.55 18.73 -8.89
N PHE A 58 -14.01 17.84 -8.01
CA PHE A 58 -15.29 17.15 -8.15
C PHE A 58 -16.27 17.53 -7.05
N ASN A 59 -17.54 17.66 -7.41
CA ASN A 59 -18.62 17.79 -6.44
C ASN A 59 -18.78 16.49 -5.64
N ILE A 60 -18.86 16.63 -4.32
CA ILE A 60 -19.11 15.53 -3.41
C ILE A 60 -20.50 14.95 -3.71
N SER A 61 -20.51 13.67 -4.03
CA SER A 61 -21.72 12.91 -4.36
C SER A 61 -21.60 11.49 -3.81
N PRO A 62 -22.73 10.78 -3.60
CA PRO A 62 -22.70 9.37 -3.20
C PRO A 62 -21.85 8.50 -4.13
N THR A 63 -21.93 8.76 -5.44
CA THR A 63 -21.13 8.04 -6.45
C THR A 63 -19.63 8.30 -6.27
N LEU A 64 -19.23 9.56 -6.12
CA LEU A 64 -17.82 9.91 -5.90
C LEU A 64 -17.26 9.26 -4.64
N LEU A 65 -17.97 9.39 -3.51
CA LEU A 65 -17.54 8.79 -2.25
C LEU A 65 -17.48 7.25 -2.32
N THR A 66 -18.39 6.63 -3.07
CA THR A 66 -18.36 5.18 -3.32
C THR A 66 -17.11 4.78 -4.12
N MET A 67 -16.74 5.56 -5.14
CA MET A 67 -15.52 5.30 -5.92
C MET A 67 -14.25 5.49 -5.09
N MET A 68 -14.19 6.53 -4.25
CA MET A 68 -13.08 6.76 -3.33
C MET A 68 -12.96 5.61 -2.32
N LEU A 69 -14.08 5.16 -1.74
CA LEU A 69 -14.12 3.99 -0.85
C LEU A 69 -13.63 2.72 -1.56
N ALA A 70 -14.12 2.46 -2.78
CA ALA A 70 -13.71 1.32 -3.56
C ALA A 70 -12.19 1.34 -3.84
N SER A 71 -11.64 2.53 -4.13
CA SER A 71 -10.20 2.71 -4.34
C SER A 71 -9.39 2.29 -3.10
N VAL A 72 -9.69 2.86 -1.92
CA VAL A 72 -8.94 2.54 -0.68
C VAL A 72 -9.23 1.12 -0.16
N ALA A 73 -10.36 0.53 -0.52
CA ALA A 73 -10.69 -0.84 -0.18
C ALA A 73 -9.76 -1.86 -0.85
N ILE A 74 -9.22 -1.57 -2.05
CA ILE A 74 -8.31 -2.48 -2.76
C ILE A 74 -7.08 -2.83 -1.89
N PRO A 75 -6.21 -1.86 -1.51
CA PRO A 75 -5.07 -2.15 -0.66
C PRO A 75 -5.46 -2.63 0.75
N ALA A 76 -6.59 -2.20 1.31
CA ALA A 76 -7.08 -2.69 2.60
C ALA A 76 -7.43 -4.19 2.57
N VAL A 77 -8.16 -4.64 1.54
CA VAL A 77 -8.52 -6.05 1.34
C VAL A 77 -7.28 -6.88 1.02
N MET A 78 -6.30 -6.32 0.30
CA MET A 78 -5.04 -7.00 0.03
C MET A 78 -4.24 -7.39 1.28
N VAL A 79 -4.41 -6.66 2.39
CA VAL A 79 -3.84 -7.07 3.70
C VAL A 79 -4.37 -8.46 4.10
N MET A 80 -5.70 -8.64 4.03
CA MET A 80 -6.37 -9.89 4.39
C MET A 80 -6.12 -10.99 3.34
N LEU A 81 -6.22 -10.67 2.05
CA LEU A 81 -6.01 -11.63 0.97
C LEU A 81 -4.59 -12.18 0.94
N SER A 82 -3.60 -11.36 1.31
CA SER A 82 -2.20 -11.79 1.41
C SER A 82 -1.98 -12.89 2.45
N MET A 83 -2.87 -13.01 3.45
CA MET A 83 -2.78 -14.04 4.50
C MET A 83 -3.69 -15.25 4.23
N THR A 84 -4.72 -15.11 3.41
CA THR A 84 -5.79 -16.12 3.28
C THR A 84 -5.82 -16.83 1.93
N LEU A 85 -5.37 -16.17 0.86
CA LEU A 85 -5.38 -16.77 -0.48
C LEU A 85 -4.32 -17.87 -0.63
N PRO A 86 -4.61 -18.93 -1.41
CA PRO A 86 -3.62 -19.93 -1.76
C PRO A 86 -2.50 -19.30 -2.59
N ALA A 87 -1.30 -19.86 -2.49
CA ALA A 87 -0.06 -19.22 -2.95
C ALA A 87 -0.12 -18.67 -4.38
N ARG A 88 -0.68 -19.44 -5.32
CA ARG A 88 -0.79 -19.04 -6.73
C ARG A 88 -1.74 -17.85 -6.94
N ALA A 89 -2.91 -17.86 -6.31
CA ALA A 89 -3.87 -16.77 -6.41
C ALA A 89 -3.34 -15.50 -5.72
N ASN A 90 -2.76 -15.67 -4.55
CA ASN A 90 -2.15 -14.61 -3.75
C ASN A 90 -1.03 -13.89 -4.52
N ARG A 91 -0.13 -14.65 -5.14
CA ARG A 91 0.93 -14.12 -5.99
C ARG A 91 0.38 -13.29 -7.15
N ASN A 92 -0.59 -13.83 -7.89
CA ASN A 92 -1.16 -13.14 -9.05
C ASN A 92 -1.90 -11.86 -8.64
N ALA A 93 -2.69 -11.92 -7.57
CA ALA A 93 -3.39 -10.75 -7.02
C ALA A 93 -2.39 -9.63 -6.64
N ASN A 94 -1.34 -9.98 -5.89
CA ASN A 94 -0.31 -9.01 -5.50
C ASN A 94 0.40 -8.36 -6.70
N LEU A 95 0.75 -9.15 -7.72
CA LEU A 95 1.40 -8.63 -8.93
C LEU A 95 0.49 -7.66 -9.69
N VAL A 96 -0.77 -8.05 -9.93
CA VAL A 96 -1.73 -7.24 -10.68
C VAL A 96 -2.05 -5.95 -9.93
N VAL A 97 -2.43 -6.06 -8.65
CA VAL A 97 -2.83 -4.90 -7.85
C VAL A 97 -1.67 -3.93 -7.66
N ALA A 98 -0.46 -4.42 -7.36
CA ALA A 98 0.68 -3.53 -7.19
C ALA A 98 1.06 -2.81 -8.50
N LEU A 99 0.96 -3.50 -9.65
CA LEU A 99 1.22 -2.88 -10.95
C LEU A 99 0.18 -1.79 -11.29
N LEU A 100 -1.09 -2.02 -10.96
CA LEU A 100 -2.16 -1.04 -11.16
C LEU A 100 -2.03 0.18 -10.24
N LEU A 101 -1.56 0.00 -9.01
CA LEU A 101 -1.43 1.10 -8.05
C LEU A 101 -0.21 2.00 -8.28
N ILE A 102 0.82 1.56 -9.00
CA ILE A 102 1.97 2.41 -9.34
C ILE A 102 1.56 3.67 -10.14
N PRO A 103 0.87 3.56 -11.30
CA PRO A 103 0.42 4.75 -12.02
C PRO A 103 -0.64 5.54 -11.25
N TYR A 104 -1.45 4.86 -10.41
CA TYR A 104 -2.42 5.52 -9.54
C TYR A 104 -1.73 6.43 -8.51
N SER A 105 -0.69 5.96 -7.81
CA SER A 105 0.12 6.78 -6.92
C SER A 105 0.75 7.97 -7.66
N ALA A 106 1.22 7.78 -8.88
CA ALA A 106 1.78 8.88 -9.68
C ALA A 106 0.72 9.96 -10.04
N PHE A 107 -0.55 9.55 -10.22
CA PHE A 107 -1.64 10.47 -10.50
C PHE A 107 -1.88 11.50 -9.39
N ASN A 108 -1.51 11.19 -8.13
CA ASN A 108 -1.68 12.12 -7.01
C ASN A 108 -0.91 13.45 -7.17
N ALA A 109 0.12 13.49 -8.01
CA ALA A 109 0.85 14.74 -8.31
C ALA A 109 0.22 15.58 -9.45
N VAL A 110 -0.84 15.10 -10.10
CA VAL A 110 -1.50 15.86 -11.17
C VAL A 110 -2.12 17.13 -10.58
N GLY A 111 -1.86 18.26 -11.24
CA GLY A 111 -2.30 19.58 -10.77
C GLY A 111 -1.51 20.12 -9.55
N ALA A 112 -0.50 19.40 -9.06
CA ALA A 112 0.32 19.88 -7.95
C ALA A 112 1.24 21.04 -8.39
N SER A 113 1.33 22.07 -7.55
CA SER A 113 2.28 23.16 -7.75
C SER A 113 3.68 22.77 -7.26
N TRP A 114 4.71 23.46 -7.77
CA TRP A 114 6.10 23.27 -7.36
C TRP A 114 6.34 23.45 -5.85
N ALA A 115 5.51 24.27 -5.18
CA ALA A 115 5.57 24.44 -3.73
C ALA A 115 5.32 23.14 -2.94
N TRP A 116 4.57 22.20 -3.52
CA TRP A 116 4.24 20.91 -2.91
C TRP A 116 5.09 19.75 -3.47
N ALA A 117 6.10 20.02 -4.30
CA ALA A 117 6.89 19.00 -4.96
C ALA A 117 7.61 18.06 -3.97
N SER A 118 8.09 18.57 -2.84
CA SER A 118 8.72 17.75 -1.80
C SER A 118 7.73 16.77 -1.13
N PHE A 119 6.51 17.23 -0.85
CA PHE A 119 5.44 16.41 -0.28
C PHE A 119 5.04 15.27 -1.24
N TYR A 120 4.77 15.60 -2.50
CA TYR A 120 4.39 14.60 -3.51
C TYR A 120 5.56 13.68 -3.88
N GLY A 121 6.78 14.22 -4.00
CA GLY A 121 7.97 13.42 -4.28
C GLY A 121 8.25 12.38 -3.19
N LEU A 122 8.13 12.77 -1.91
CA LEU A 122 8.33 11.84 -0.79
C LEU A 122 7.20 10.82 -0.68
N SER A 123 5.94 11.26 -0.74
CA SER A 123 4.77 10.37 -0.63
C SER A 123 4.75 9.34 -1.76
N ILE A 124 4.78 9.78 -3.02
CA ILE A 124 4.78 8.90 -4.19
C ILE A 124 6.03 8.02 -4.20
N GLY A 125 7.19 8.56 -3.82
CA GLY A 125 8.43 7.80 -3.70
C GLY A 125 8.28 6.62 -2.72
N LEU A 126 7.78 6.88 -1.52
CA LEU A 126 7.57 5.83 -0.50
C LEU A 126 6.49 4.83 -0.92
N GLU A 127 5.37 5.30 -1.48
CA GLU A 127 4.32 4.44 -2.02
C GLU A 127 4.84 3.49 -3.09
N VAL A 128 5.55 4.02 -4.10
CA VAL A 128 6.13 3.22 -5.19
C VAL A 128 7.21 2.27 -4.68
N LEU A 129 7.99 2.65 -3.66
CA LEU A 129 8.97 1.74 -3.03
C LEU A 129 8.28 0.55 -2.35
N LEU A 130 7.18 0.77 -1.63
CA LEU A 130 6.39 -0.30 -1.02
C LEU A 130 5.76 -1.21 -2.09
N LEU A 131 5.20 -0.63 -3.16
CA LEU A 131 4.65 -1.39 -4.28
C LEU A 131 5.72 -2.20 -5.03
N ALA A 132 6.91 -1.63 -5.23
CA ALA A 132 8.05 -2.33 -5.81
C ALA A 132 8.53 -3.48 -4.91
N PHE A 133 8.49 -3.31 -3.59
CA PHE A 133 8.78 -4.37 -2.64
C PHE A 133 7.74 -5.50 -2.72
N ILE A 134 6.45 -5.19 -2.86
CA ILE A 134 5.38 -6.18 -3.10
C ILE A 134 5.64 -6.95 -4.39
N LEU A 135 5.91 -6.24 -5.49
CA LEU A 135 6.22 -6.86 -6.79
C LEU A 135 7.40 -7.82 -6.69
N ARG A 136 8.50 -7.37 -6.08
CA ARG A 136 9.69 -8.21 -5.88
C ARG A 136 9.39 -9.44 -5.03
N SER A 137 8.70 -9.26 -3.91
CA SER A 137 8.37 -10.33 -2.97
C SER A 137 7.43 -11.38 -3.57
N ALA A 138 6.42 -10.93 -4.32
CA ALA A 138 5.50 -11.83 -5.02
C ALA A 138 6.18 -12.53 -6.22
N TRP A 139 7.05 -11.82 -6.94
CA TRP A 139 7.75 -12.38 -8.10
C TRP A 139 8.72 -13.51 -7.73
N THR A 140 9.52 -13.31 -6.67
CA THR A 140 10.52 -14.29 -6.20
C THR A 140 9.93 -15.43 -5.38
N TRP A 141 8.64 -15.37 -5.05
CA TRP A 141 7.95 -16.46 -4.36
C TRP A 141 7.90 -17.70 -5.26
N SER A 142 8.74 -18.70 -4.97
CA SER A 142 8.87 -19.91 -5.78
C SER A 142 7.56 -20.69 -5.80
N ARG A 143 7.21 -21.21 -6.99
CA ARG A 143 6.02 -22.04 -7.22
C ARG A 143 6.05 -23.26 -6.29
N GLY A 144 5.22 -23.24 -5.25
CA GLY A 144 4.55 -24.43 -4.75
C GLY A 144 3.38 -24.77 -5.67
#